data_AF-A0A433PAD7-F1
#
_entry.id   AF-A0A433PAD7-F1
#
_cell.length_a   1.000
_cell.length_b   1.000
_cell.length_c   1.000
_cell.angle_alpha   90.00
_cell.angle_beta   90.00
_cell.angle_gamma   90.00
#
_symmetry.space_group_name_H-M   'P 1'
#
loop_
_entity.id
_entity.type
_entity.pdbx_description
1 polymer ?
#
loop_
_entity_poly.entity_id
_entity_poly.type
_entity_poly.pdbx_seq_one_letter_code
_entity_poly.pdbx_strand_id
1 'polypeptide(L)'
;MTTLEDKSIWENPDQDPIDDLGQEILRLSTDEIFNRTRLLDNDIKVRVLLAQLIFQTILAHQSQALDAFFVIRKRAFYMVMKSEHMRLQHEQTSMKEKIKDNKEKIKMNKQLPYLVGNIVELLDVDPNDEQEEEGANVDLDATRKGKCAVIKTSTRQTIFLPLIGLVDPATLKPGDLIGVNKDSYLVLDTLPA
;
A
#
# COMPACT_ATOMS: atom_id res chain seq x y z
N MET A 1 42.09 -9.55 -4.29
CA MET A 1 41.81 -8.38 -3.43
C MET A 1 41.05 -7.38 -4.27
N THR A 2 39.76 -7.25 -4.03
CA THR A 2 38.90 -6.19 -4.60
C THR A 2 38.27 -5.51 -3.39
N THR A 3 38.54 -4.22 -3.27
CA THR A 3 38.25 -3.38 -2.11
C THR A 3 36.76 -3.04 -2.03
N LEU A 4 36.29 -2.72 -0.82
CA LEU A 4 34.90 -2.42 -0.43
C LEU A 4 34.31 -1.12 -1.06
N GLU A 5 34.83 -0.66 -2.19
CA GLU A 5 34.49 0.64 -2.80
C GLU A 5 33.88 0.52 -4.20
N ASP A 6 33.27 -0.62 -4.54
CA ASP A 6 32.57 -0.77 -5.81
C ASP A 6 31.15 -0.16 -5.72
N LYS A 7 31.05 1.11 -6.11
CA LYS A 7 29.81 1.92 -6.12
C LYS A 7 28.76 1.44 -7.15
N SER A 8 29.12 0.46 -7.99
CA SER A 8 28.22 -0.14 -8.99
C SER A 8 27.09 -0.99 -8.39
N ILE A 9 27.20 -1.39 -7.12
CA ILE A 9 26.20 -2.25 -6.44
C ILE A 9 24.95 -1.46 -6.01
N TRP A 10 25.05 -0.13 -5.90
CA TRP A 10 23.99 0.73 -5.32
C TRP A 10 23.28 1.61 -6.35
N GLU A 11 23.58 1.48 -7.64
CA GLU A 11 23.10 2.38 -8.70
C GLU A 11 21.72 2.04 -9.29
N ASN A 12 21.02 1.01 -8.82
CA ASN A 12 19.64 0.70 -9.26
C ASN A 12 18.63 0.75 -8.10
N PRO A 13 18.15 1.94 -7.70
CA PRO A 13 17.14 2.09 -6.66
C PRO A 13 15.71 1.68 -7.08
N ASP A 14 15.47 1.42 -8.37
CA ASP A 14 14.13 1.10 -8.90
C ASP A 14 13.89 -0.41 -9.13
N GLN A 15 14.86 -1.26 -8.79
CA GLN A 15 14.66 -2.72 -8.78
C GLN A 15 14.39 -3.16 -7.35
N ASP A 16 13.14 -3.01 -6.91
CA ASP A 16 12.67 -3.73 -5.74
C ASP A 16 12.81 -5.23 -6.04
N PRO A 17 13.68 -5.98 -5.33
CA PRO A 17 13.88 -7.41 -5.58
C PRO A 17 12.62 -8.26 -5.35
N ILE A 18 11.59 -7.64 -4.77
CA ILE A 18 10.30 -8.22 -4.40
C ILE A 18 9.33 -8.22 -5.60
N ASP A 19 9.39 -7.22 -6.48
CA ASP A 19 8.47 -7.09 -7.62
C ASP A 19 8.77 -8.11 -8.72
N ASP A 20 10.04 -8.41 -8.95
CA ASP A 20 10.47 -9.51 -9.84
C ASP A 20 9.99 -10.87 -9.32
N LEU A 21 10.06 -11.09 -8.00
CA LEU A 21 9.60 -12.32 -7.36
C LEU A 21 8.07 -12.48 -7.48
N GLY A 22 7.32 -11.39 -7.33
CA GLY A 22 5.86 -11.37 -7.50
C GLY A 22 5.43 -11.75 -8.92
N GLN A 23 6.12 -11.22 -9.93
CA GLN A 23 5.86 -11.55 -11.33
C GLN A 23 6.28 -12.98 -11.70
N GLU A 24 7.35 -13.50 -11.10
CA GLU A 24 7.78 -14.89 -11.29
C GLU A 24 6.77 -15.87 -10.67
N ILE A 25 6.29 -15.60 -9.45
CA ILE A 25 5.29 -16.42 -8.76
C ILE A 25 3.97 -16.46 -9.54
N LEU A 26 3.53 -15.34 -10.13
CA LEU A 26 2.31 -15.30 -10.95
C LEU A 26 2.42 -16.13 -12.25
N ARG A 27 3.63 -16.36 -12.76
CA ARG A 27 3.87 -17.14 -13.98
C ARG A 27 3.99 -18.64 -13.73
N LEU A 28 4.13 -19.06 -12.47
CA LEU A 28 4.33 -20.45 -12.09
C LEU A 28 3.00 -21.15 -11.77
N SER A 29 2.95 -22.46 -11.98
CA SER A 29 1.80 -23.28 -11.58
C SER A 29 1.76 -23.49 -10.06
N THR A 30 0.57 -23.68 -9.50
CA THR A 30 0.36 -23.90 -8.05
C THR A 30 1.16 -25.07 -7.49
N ASP A 31 1.34 -26.12 -8.28
CA ASP A 31 2.10 -27.31 -7.90
C ASP A 31 3.62 -27.04 -7.86
N GLU A 32 4.10 -26.16 -8.73
CA GLU A 32 5.50 -25.75 -8.77
C GLU A 32 5.84 -24.84 -7.58
N ILE A 33 4.94 -23.94 -7.21
CA ILE A 33 5.05 -23.11 -6.00
C ILE A 33 5.06 -23.99 -4.75
N PHE A 34 4.19 -25.01 -4.69
CA PHE A 34 4.14 -25.93 -3.55
C PHE A 34 5.43 -26.74 -3.40
N ASN A 35 5.95 -27.29 -4.50
CA ASN A 35 7.21 -28.02 -4.50
C ASN A 35 8.40 -27.12 -4.14
N ARG A 36 8.46 -25.89 -4.67
CA ARG A 36 9.50 -24.91 -4.30
C ARG A 36 9.41 -24.52 -2.83
N THR A 37 8.21 -24.30 -2.29
CA THR A 37 8.02 -24.00 -0.86
C THR A 37 8.50 -25.15 0.02
N ARG A 38 8.22 -26.40 -0.39
CA ARG A 38 8.66 -27.58 0.36
C ARG A 38 10.17 -27.79 0.28
N LEU A 39 10.78 -27.51 -0.88
CA LEU A 39 12.23 -27.51 -1.04
C LEU A 39 12.88 -26.42 -0.19
N LEU A 40 12.33 -25.20 -0.17
CA LEU A 40 12.82 -24.10 0.66
C LEU A 40 12.66 -24.39 2.16
N ASP A 41 11.56 -24.99 2.59
CA ASP A 41 11.38 -25.40 3.99
C ASP A 41 12.37 -26.50 4.40
N ASN A 42 12.64 -27.45 3.49
CA ASN A 42 13.71 -28.43 3.68
C ASN A 42 15.10 -27.78 3.67
N ASP A 43 15.36 -26.81 2.81
CA ASP A 43 16.62 -26.06 2.73
C ASP A 43 16.84 -25.23 3.98
N ILE A 44 15.79 -24.59 4.52
CA ILE A 44 15.83 -23.86 5.79
C ILE A 44 16.11 -24.84 6.94
N LYS A 45 15.42 -25.99 6.98
CA LYS A 45 15.67 -27.03 7.99
C LYS A 45 17.10 -27.54 7.90
N VAL A 46 17.60 -27.83 6.70
CA VAL A 46 18.98 -28.28 6.46
C VAL A 46 19.99 -27.21 6.82
N ARG A 47 19.74 -25.92 6.52
CA ARG A 47 20.61 -24.80 6.91
C ARG A 47 20.60 -24.56 8.41
N VAL A 48 19.46 -24.74 9.08
CA VAL A 48 19.36 -24.69 10.55
C VAL A 48 20.10 -25.86 11.17
N LEU A 49 19.96 -27.07 10.63
CA LEU A 49 20.68 -28.27 11.09
C LEU A 49 22.18 -28.19 10.82
N LEU A 50 22.60 -27.70 9.65
CA LEU A 50 24.00 -27.44 9.33
C LEU A 50 24.56 -26.33 10.20
N ALA A 51 23.81 -25.25 10.46
CA ALA A 51 24.23 -24.22 11.39
C ALA A 51 24.33 -24.76 12.82
N GLN A 52 23.45 -25.68 13.23
CA GLN A 52 23.52 -26.39 14.51
C GLN A 52 24.76 -27.30 14.57
N LEU A 53 25.03 -28.06 13.51
CA LEU A 53 26.16 -28.97 13.43
C LEU A 53 27.50 -28.22 13.38
N ILE A 54 27.59 -27.17 12.56
CA ILE A 54 28.73 -26.26 12.47
C ILE A 54 28.95 -25.56 13.82
N PHE A 55 27.88 -25.13 14.50
CA PHE A 55 27.97 -24.58 15.86
C PHE A 55 28.50 -25.62 16.85
N GLN A 56 28.07 -26.88 16.75
CA GLN A 56 28.53 -27.98 17.59
C GLN A 56 29.99 -28.40 17.31
N THR A 57 30.44 -28.31 16.06
CA THR A 57 31.85 -28.54 15.66
C THR A 57 32.77 -27.38 16.06
N ILE A 58 32.27 -26.13 16.00
CA ILE A 58 33.01 -24.94 16.46
C ILE A 58 33.15 -24.95 17.99
N LEU A 59 32.08 -25.31 18.71
CA LEU A 59 32.08 -25.54 20.17
C LEU A 59 33.13 -26.58 20.61
N ALA A 60 33.37 -27.61 19.79
CA ALA A 60 34.32 -28.66 20.11
C ALA A 60 35.80 -28.23 20.01
N HIS A 61 36.12 -27.11 19.34
CA HIS A 61 37.49 -26.81 18.92
C HIS A 61 38.14 -25.53 19.47
N GLN A 62 37.44 -24.58 20.11
CA GLN A 62 38.07 -23.38 20.67
C GLN A 62 37.34 -22.80 21.90
N SER A 63 38.02 -22.87 23.05
CA SER A 63 38.04 -21.93 24.18
C SER A 63 36.74 -21.19 24.57
N GLN A 64 36.27 -21.49 25.79
CA GLN A 64 35.08 -21.00 26.52
C GLN A 64 34.79 -19.48 26.48
N ALA A 65 35.69 -18.63 25.98
CA ALA A 65 35.52 -17.18 25.90
C ALA A 65 34.76 -16.70 24.64
N LEU A 66 34.85 -17.42 23.51
CA LEU A 66 34.17 -17.02 22.27
C LEU A 66 32.68 -17.42 22.23
N ASP A 67 32.31 -18.50 22.93
CA ASP A 67 30.92 -18.95 23.02
C ASP A 67 30.02 -17.96 23.73
N ALA A 68 30.49 -17.36 24.83
CA ALA A 68 29.73 -16.34 25.54
C ALA A 68 29.44 -15.12 24.65
N PHE A 69 30.43 -14.66 23.88
CA PHE A 69 30.28 -13.51 23.00
C PHE A 69 29.32 -13.80 21.83
N PHE A 70 29.38 -15.00 21.24
CA PHE A 70 28.50 -15.38 20.15
C PHE A 70 27.06 -15.63 20.62
N VAL A 71 26.87 -16.23 21.80
CA VAL A 71 25.54 -16.41 22.43
C VAL A 71 24.94 -15.07 22.81
N ILE A 72 25.72 -14.14 23.37
CA ILE A 72 25.27 -12.78 23.68
C ILE A 72 24.88 -12.05 22.39
N ARG A 73 25.67 -12.14 21.31
CA ARG A 73 25.36 -11.51 20.02
C ARG A 73 24.13 -12.11 19.34
N LYS A 74 23.95 -13.45 19.37
CA LYS A 74 22.72 -14.11 18.88
C LYS A 74 21.50 -13.69 19.68
N ARG A 75 21.62 -13.61 21.01
CA ARG A 75 20.53 -13.18 21.89
C ARG A 75 20.17 -11.70 21.67
N ALA A 76 21.17 -10.84 21.47
CA ALA A 76 20.96 -9.44 21.12
C ALA A 76 20.25 -9.29 19.77
N PHE A 77 20.70 -10.01 18.74
CA PHE A 77 20.04 -9.98 17.43
C PHE A 77 18.61 -10.52 17.48
N TYR A 78 18.37 -11.61 18.23
CA TYR A 78 17.03 -12.16 18.45
C TYR A 78 16.13 -11.17 19.20
N MET A 79 16.65 -10.45 20.20
CA MET A 79 15.91 -9.42 20.92
C MET A 79 15.51 -8.26 20.00
N VAL A 80 16.42 -7.80 19.13
CA VAL A 80 16.13 -6.75 18.15
C VAL A 80 15.10 -7.21 17.12
N MET A 81 15.22 -8.43 16.59
CA MET A 81 14.23 -8.97 15.65
C MET A 81 12.86 -9.18 16.32
N LYS A 82 12.84 -9.61 17.58
CA LYS A 82 11.61 -9.78 18.35
C LYS A 82 10.95 -8.43 18.67
N SER A 83 11.73 -7.39 18.99
CA SER A 83 11.20 -6.05 19.22
C SER A 83 10.66 -5.44 17.93
N GLU A 84 11.37 -5.61 16.81
CA GLU A 84 10.91 -5.13 15.49
C GLU A 84 9.65 -5.86 15.04
N HIS A 85 9.59 -7.19 15.21
CA HIS A 85 8.38 -7.95 14.92
C HIS A 85 7.18 -7.47 15.76
N MET A 86 7.40 -7.20 17.06
CA MET A 86 6.35 -6.70 17.95
C MET A 86 5.91 -5.27 17.59
N ARG A 87 6.85 -4.40 17.19
CA ARG A 87 6.56 -3.04 16.71
C ARG A 87 5.70 -3.08 15.45
N LEU A 88 6.12 -3.86 14.45
CA LEU A 88 5.38 -4.02 13.20
C LEU A 88 4.00 -4.63 13.43
N GLN A 89 3.88 -5.61 14.35
CA GLN A 89 2.59 -6.19 14.74
C GLN A 89 1.65 -5.15 15.34
N HIS A 90 2.15 -4.27 16.22
CA HIS A 90 1.32 -3.20 16.79
C HIS A 90 0.88 -2.20 15.71
N GLU A 91 1.81 -1.78 14.85
CA GLU A 91 1.52 -0.85 13.75
C GLU A 91 0.48 -1.43 12.78
N GLN A 92 0.63 -2.72 12.42
CA GLN A 92 -0.33 -3.44 11.59
C GLN A 92 -1.71 -3.53 12.25
N THR A 93 -1.75 -3.79 13.57
CA THR A 93 -3.00 -3.86 14.33
C THR A 93 -3.70 -2.50 14.39
N SER A 94 -2.95 -1.43 14.70
CA SER A 94 -3.49 -0.06 14.71
C SER A 94 -3.99 0.39 13.34
N MET A 95 -3.28 0.05 12.26
CA MET A 95 -3.76 0.31 10.90
C MET A 95 -5.03 -0.47 10.58
N LYS A 96 -5.11 -1.74 10.98
CA LYS A 96 -6.29 -2.59 10.76
C LYS A 96 -7.52 -2.08 11.51
N GLU A 97 -7.36 -1.57 12.73
CA GLU A 97 -8.43 -0.93 13.49
C GLU A 97 -8.94 0.33 12.78
N LYS A 98 -8.04 1.22 12.33
CA LYS A 98 -8.40 2.41 11.55
C LYS A 98 -9.17 2.05 10.27
N ILE A 99 -8.75 1.01 9.56
CA ILE A 99 -9.44 0.52 8.35
C ILE A 99 -10.86 0.05 8.70
N LYS A 100 -11.02 -0.69 9.80
CA LYS A 100 -12.32 -1.18 10.24
C LYS A 100 -13.26 -0.03 10.60
N ASP A 101 -12.80 0.93 11.38
CA ASP A 101 -13.59 2.11 11.78
C ASP A 101 -14.00 2.95 10.57
N ASN A 102 -13.08 3.16 9.63
CA ASN A 102 -13.38 3.86 8.38
C ASN A 102 -14.40 3.11 7.53
N LYS A 103 -14.31 1.77 7.44
CA LYS A 103 -15.28 0.94 6.72
C LYS A 103 -16.67 1.02 7.34
N GLU A 104 -16.77 1.08 8.66
CA GLU A 104 -18.05 1.28 9.36
C GLU A 104 -18.64 2.66 9.10
N LYS A 105 -17.81 3.72 9.14
CA LYS A 105 -18.23 5.08 8.76
C LYS A 105 -18.73 5.16 7.31
N ILE A 106 -18.04 4.53 6.37
CA ILE A 106 -18.48 4.45 4.97
C ILE A 106 -19.82 3.71 4.88
N LYS A 107 -19.99 2.61 5.62
CA LYS A 107 -21.24 1.85 5.63
C LYS A 107 -22.42 2.67 6.16
N MET A 108 -22.22 3.46 7.22
CA MET A 108 -23.25 4.37 7.73
C MET A 108 -23.64 5.43 6.70
N ASN A 109 -22.67 5.97 5.96
CA ASN A 109 -22.94 6.97 4.91
C ASN A 109 -23.50 6.36 3.61
N LYS A 110 -23.30 5.06 3.36
CA LYS A 110 -23.92 4.31 2.26
C LYS A 110 -25.35 3.86 2.57
N GLN A 111 -25.94 4.25 3.70
CA GLN A 111 -27.33 3.93 3.99
C GLN A 111 -28.25 4.63 2.97
N LEU A 112 -29.21 3.88 2.43
CA LEU A 112 -30.32 4.42 1.65
C LEU A 112 -31.01 5.53 2.47
N PRO A 113 -31.50 6.62 1.86
CA PRO A 113 -31.76 6.82 0.43
C PRO A 113 -30.73 7.71 -0.29
N TYR A 114 -30.13 7.23 -1.37
CA TYR A 114 -29.33 8.04 -2.29
C TYR A 114 -30.21 8.72 -3.36
N LEU A 115 -29.77 9.88 -3.83
CA LEU A 115 -30.30 10.58 -4.99
C LEU A 115 -29.58 10.08 -6.24
N VAL A 116 -30.32 9.71 -7.28
CA VAL A 116 -29.71 9.33 -8.57
C VAL A 116 -29.34 10.59 -9.35
N GLY A 117 -28.18 10.60 -9.97
CA GLY A 117 -27.76 11.65 -10.89
C GLY A 117 -26.93 11.10 -12.04
N ASN A 118 -26.63 11.96 -13.01
CA ASN A 118 -25.79 11.64 -14.15
C ASN A 118 -24.55 12.53 -14.13
N ILE A 119 -23.43 11.98 -14.56
CA ILE A 119 -22.22 12.77 -14.81
C ILE A 119 -22.37 13.50 -16.13
N VAL A 120 -22.18 14.81 -16.13
CA VAL A 120 -22.22 15.64 -17.35
C VAL A 120 -20.83 15.74 -17.94
N GLU A 121 -19.85 16.12 -17.12
CA GLU A 121 -18.48 16.35 -17.56
C GLU A 121 -17.52 16.12 -16.39
N LEU A 122 -16.32 15.64 -16.73
CA LEU A 122 -15.19 15.52 -15.83
C LEU A 122 -14.17 16.57 -16.26
N LEU A 123 -13.84 17.49 -15.36
CA LEU A 123 -12.87 18.55 -15.62
C LEU A 123 -11.59 18.19 -14.87
N ASP A 124 -10.47 18.17 -15.57
CA ASP A 124 -9.16 18.06 -14.94
C ASP A 124 -8.66 19.49 -14.68
N VAL A 125 -8.59 19.91 -13.41
CA VAL A 125 -8.03 21.22 -13.05
C VAL A 125 -6.54 21.03 -12.84
N ASP A 126 -5.77 21.24 -13.90
CA ASP A 126 -4.32 21.25 -13.83
C ASP A 126 -3.85 22.64 -13.34
N PRO A 127 -3.08 22.72 -12.23
CA PRO A 127 -2.62 23.98 -11.64
C PRO A 127 -1.58 24.72 -12.49
N ASN A 128 -1.27 24.22 -13.68
CA ASN A 128 -0.24 24.77 -14.57
C ASN A 128 -0.81 25.67 -15.67
N ASP A 129 -2.15 25.72 -15.82
CA ASP A 129 -2.82 26.63 -16.76
C ASP A 129 -3.16 28.00 -16.14
N GLU A 130 -2.93 28.19 -14.83
CA GLU A 130 -3.10 29.46 -14.10
C GLU A 130 -1.80 29.98 -13.47
N GLN A 131 -0.67 29.85 -14.17
CA GLN A 131 0.44 30.77 -13.92
C GLN A 131 0.03 32.14 -14.47
N GLU A 132 -0.64 33.01 -13.69
CA GLU A 132 -0.52 34.50 -13.79
C GLU A 132 -1.50 35.36 -12.94
N GLU A 133 -2.11 34.91 -11.83
CA GLU A 133 -2.74 35.89 -10.90
C GLU A 133 -1.97 36.05 -9.59
N GLU A 134 -1.01 36.98 -9.62
CA GLU A 134 -0.49 37.69 -8.45
C GLU A 134 -1.64 38.34 -7.66
N GLY A 135 -2.14 37.63 -6.65
CA GLY A 135 -3.09 38.17 -5.69
C GLY A 135 -2.99 37.43 -4.37
N ALA A 136 -2.73 38.16 -3.27
CA ALA A 136 -2.50 37.62 -1.93
C ALA A 136 -3.77 37.07 -1.24
N ASN A 137 -4.63 36.37 -1.99
CA ASN A 137 -5.78 35.64 -1.46
C ASN A 137 -6.05 34.44 -2.37
N VAL A 138 -5.14 33.46 -2.34
CA VAL A 138 -5.32 32.19 -3.07
C VAL A 138 -6.44 31.42 -2.37
N ASP A 139 -7.60 31.33 -3.01
CA ASP A 139 -8.67 30.44 -2.55
C ASP A 139 -8.14 29.00 -2.55
N LEU A 140 -8.10 28.38 -1.37
CA LEU A 140 -7.59 27.02 -1.16
C LEU A 140 -8.37 25.96 -1.96
N ASP A 141 -9.53 26.32 -2.52
CA ASP A 141 -10.32 25.50 -3.44
C ASP A 141 -9.76 25.51 -4.88
N ALA A 142 -9.09 26.57 -5.33
CA ALA A 142 -8.45 26.65 -6.64
C ALA A 142 -7.11 25.88 -6.68
N THR A 143 -6.46 25.69 -5.52
CA THR A 143 -5.16 24.98 -5.44
C THR A 143 -5.28 23.47 -5.28
N ARG A 144 -6.50 22.92 -5.16
CA ARG A 144 -6.70 21.47 -5.02
C ARG A 144 -6.56 20.79 -6.39
N LYS A 145 -5.36 20.26 -6.62
CA LYS A 145 -5.05 19.34 -7.72
C LYS A 145 -6.02 18.16 -7.70
N GLY A 146 -6.82 17.99 -8.74
CA GLY A 146 -7.73 16.87 -8.83
C GLY A 146 -8.73 16.95 -9.97
N LYS A 147 -9.33 15.80 -10.29
CA LYS A 147 -10.44 15.71 -11.22
C LYS A 147 -11.70 16.24 -10.54
N CYS A 148 -12.27 17.30 -11.09
CA CYS A 148 -13.58 17.82 -10.70
C CYS A 148 -14.67 17.16 -11.55
N ALA A 149 -15.89 17.10 -11.02
CA ALA A 149 -17.02 16.52 -11.72
C ALA A 149 -18.22 17.46 -11.70
N VAL A 150 -18.86 17.62 -12.85
CA VAL A 150 -20.16 18.28 -12.95
C VAL A 150 -21.23 17.20 -12.97
N ILE A 151 -22.12 17.21 -11.97
CA ILE A 151 -23.21 16.25 -11.86
C ILE A 151 -24.55 16.93 -12.13
N LYS A 152 -25.46 16.20 -12.77
CA LYS A 152 -26.86 16.57 -12.93
C LYS A 152 -27.73 15.61 -12.15
N THR A 153 -28.36 16.08 -11.09
CA THR A 153 -29.22 15.25 -10.25
C THR A 153 -30.56 14.99 -10.94
N SER A 154 -31.27 13.94 -10.49
CA SER A 154 -32.66 13.65 -10.91
C SER A 154 -33.62 14.82 -10.64
N THR A 155 -33.29 15.69 -9.69
CA THR A 155 -34.03 16.93 -9.40
C THR A 155 -33.72 18.07 -10.38
N ARG A 156 -32.99 17.78 -11.47
CA ARG A 156 -32.55 18.73 -12.51
C ARG A 156 -31.65 19.85 -12.00
N GLN A 157 -31.00 19.65 -10.86
CA GLN A 157 -29.97 20.58 -10.37
C GLN A 157 -28.63 20.18 -10.97
N THR A 158 -27.83 21.18 -11.33
CA THR A 158 -26.45 20.99 -11.79
C THR A 158 -25.53 21.48 -10.69
N ILE A 159 -24.64 20.61 -10.21
CA ILE A 159 -23.79 20.87 -9.07
C ILE A 159 -22.35 20.55 -9.48
N PHE A 160 -21.46 21.47 -9.16
CA PHE A 160 -20.02 21.29 -9.34
C PHE A 160 -19.44 20.63 -8.10
N LEU A 161 -18.77 19.49 -8.28
CA LEU A 161 -18.03 18.78 -7.24
C LEU A 161 -16.53 19.03 -7.44
N PRO A 162 -15.87 19.79 -6.55
CA PRO A 162 -14.41 19.94 -6.58
C PRO A 162 -13.70 18.64 -6.18
N LEU A 163 -14.39 17.74 -5.46
CA LEU A 163 -13.88 16.44 -5.04
C LEU A 163 -14.85 15.33 -5.44
N ILE A 164 -14.35 14.40 -6.24
CA ILE A 164 -14.99 13.12 -6.52
C ILE A 164 -15.03 12.27 -5.25
N GLY A 165 -16.17 11.64 -4.98
CA GLY A 165 -16.48 11.01 -3.69
C GLY A 165 -15.76 9.67 -3.44
N LEU A 166 -16.51 8.59 -3.27
CA LEU A 166 -15.98 7.25 -2.96
C LEU A 166 -15.56 6.45 -4.20
N VAL A 167 -15.74 6.99 -5.40
CA VAL A 167 -15.47 6.33 -6.68
C VAL A 167 -14.29 7.01 -7.36
N ASP A 168 -13.42 6.21 -7.97
CA ASP A 168 -12.23 6.68 -8.68
C ASP A 168 -12.60 7.41 -9.99
N PRO A 169 -12.01 8.57 -10.30
CA PRO A 169 -12.48 9.41 -11.39
C PRO A 169 -12.03 8.88 -12.76
N ALA A 170 -11.10 7.93 -12.83
CA ALA A 170 -10.70 7.29 -14.08
C ALA A 170 -11.75 6.28 -14.58
N THR A 171 -12.57 5.73 -13.67
CA THR A 171 -13.63 4.77 -14.02
C THR A 171 -14.91 5.42 -14.52
N LEU A 172 -15.08 6.71 -14.22
CA LEU A 172 -16.28 7.46 -14.53
C LEU A 172 -16.23 8.01 -15.96
N LYS A 173 -17.36 7.94 -16.67
CA LYS A 173 -17.53 8.56 -17.98
C LYS A 173 -18.71 9.55 -17.98
N PRO A 174 -18.65 10.59 -18.82
CA PRO A 174 -19.82 11.42 -19.10
C PRO A 174 -21.01 10.57 -19.53
N GLY A 175 -22.17 10.76 -18.90
CA GLY A 175 -23.39 10.01 -19.15
C GLY A 175 -23.65 8.84 -18.20
N ASP A 176 -22.69 8.46 -17.35
CA ASP A 176 -22.88 7.38 -16.38
C ASP A 176 -23.89 7.76 -15.29
N LEU A 177 -24.68 6.76 -14.87
CA LEU A 177 -25.63 6.87 -13.77
C LEU A 177 -24.90 6.68 -12.45
N ILE A 178 -25.07 7.62 -11.52
CA ILE A 178 -24.41 7.59 -10.21
C ILE A 178 -25.41 7.74 -9.06
N GLY A 179 -25.11 7.07 -7.96
CA GLY A 179 -25.74 7.26 -6.67
C GLY A 179 -25.03 8.38 -5.90
N VAL A 180 -25.78 9.42 -5.57
CA VAL A 180 -25.29 10.63 -4.91
C VAL A 180 -25.95 10.78 -3.55
N ASN A 181 -25.26 11.35 -2.56
CA ASN A 181 -25.90 11.72 -1.29
C ASN A 181 -26.84 12.93 -1.47
N LYS A 182 -27.94 13.01 -0.71
CA LYS A 182 -28.94 14.09 -0.81
C LYS A 182 -28.44 15.43 -0.26
N ASP A 183 -27.66 15.39 0.82
CA ASP A 183 -27.26 16.62 1.53
C ASP A 183 -25.90 17.13 1.06
N SER A 184 -24.93 16.22 0.89
CA SER A 184 -23.56 16.57 0.51
C SER A 184 -23.26 16.45 -0.98
N TYR A 185 -24.19 15.89 -1.76
CA TYR A 185 -24.03 15.64 -3.19
C TYR A 185 -22.77 14.84 -3.58
N LEU A 186 -22.15 14.12 -2.63
CA LEU A 186 -21.00 13.26 -2.89
C LEU A 186 -21.39 11.97 -3.63
N VAL A 187 -20.57 11.58 -4.60
CA VAL A 187 -20.72 10.33 -5.35
C VAL A 187 -20.41 9.13 -4.43
N LEU A 188 -21.39 8.23 -4.25
CA LEU A 188 -21.29 7.06 -3.38
C LEU A 188 -21.00 5.77 -4.16
N ASP A 189 -21.65 5.60 -5.30
CA ASP A 189 -21.54 4.40 -6.14
C ASP A 189 -21.94 4.70 -7.58
N THR A 190 -21.45 3.88 -8.51
CA THR A 190 -21.89 3.89 -9.92
C THR A 190 -23.03 2.89 -10.06
N LEU A 191 -24.15 3.34 -10.63
CA LEU A 191 -25.29 2.47 -10.90
C LEU A 191 -25.16 1.92 -12.33
N PRO A 192 -25.41 0.61 -12.55
CA PRO A 192 -25.45 0.07 -13.90
C PRO A 192 -26.61 0.69 -14.68
N ALA A 193 -26.36 0.99 -15.95
CA ALA A 193 -27.35 1.47 -16.91
C ALA A 193 -28.27 0.34 -17.40
#